data_AF-D9Y1C7-F1
#
_entry.id   AF-D9Y1C7-F1
#
_cell.length_a   1.000
_cell.length_b   1.000
_cell.length_c   1.000
_cell.angle_alpha   90.00
_cell.angle_beta   90.00
_cell.angle_gamma   90.00
#
_symmetry.space_group_name_H-M   'P 1'
#
loop_
_entity.id
_entity.type
_entity.pdbx_description
1 polymer ?
#
loop_
_entity_poly.entity_id
_entity_poly.type
_entity_poly.pdbx_seq_one_letter_code
_entity_poly.pdbx_strand_id
1 'polypeptide(L)'
;MKDAEDRKPDSDEARSAYTPPAAVAAPAEPDSSTTSEFAVPRGLAVPKTGSESETTSEFAVPDGLDVAPPPPADGEGSAFSTPRTYNAKHAAAFTPASGIPLVRLAQDVPWQDRMRAMLRMPVTERPAPEAPHRHDETGPAVPRVLDLTLRIGELLLAGGEGAEDVEAAMFAVCRSYGLDRCEPNVTFTLLAISYQPSLVDDPVSASRTVRRRSPDYTRLAAVYQLVDDLSDVETHVSLEEAYRRLAEIRRNRHPYSGWTLTAASGLLAGAASVLVGGGALVFVAAAIGAMLGDRLAWLCAGRGLPEFYQFTAAAMPPAAIGVALTLAHADVKASAVITGGLFALLPGRALVAGVQDGLTGFYITASARLLEVLYFFVGIVAGVLTVLYFGVQLGANLVPDAALGGKPQPLFQIAASLALSLAFAVLLQQERSTVLMVTLNGGVAWVVYGAMHYTGEISPVASTAVAAGVVGLFGQL
;
A
#
# COMPACT_ATOMS: atom_id res chain seq x y z
N MET A 1 -34.53 36.79 46.03
CA MET A 1 -35.57 35.74 46.00
C MET A 1 -35.46 35.12 44.61
N LYS A 2 -34.45 34.27 44.41
CA LYS A 2 -34.45 32.79 44.53
C LYS A 2 -35.22 32.11 43.39
N ASP A 3 -34.42 31.39 42.60
CA ASP A 3 -34.65 30.10 41.97
C ASP A 3 -35.55 30.03 40.72
N ALA A 4 -34.91 29.95 39.55
CA ALA A 4 -35.45 29.29 38.37
C ALA A 4 -34.30 28.53 37.69
N GLU A 5 -34.11 27.30 38.16
CA GLU A 5 -33.18 26.29 37.67
C GLU A 5 -33.60 25.78 36.29
N ASP A 6 -32.65 25.90 35.35
CA ASP A 6 -32.17 24.87 34.42
C ASP A 6 -33.05 23.61 34.24
N ARG A 7 -33.75 23.53 33.10
CA ARG A 7 -34.31 22.27 32.57
C ARG A 7 -33.96 22.14 31.10
N LYS A 8 -33.12 21.14 30.82
CA LYS A 8 -32.76 20.62 29.49
C LYS A 8 -34.03 20.13 28.75
N PRO A 9 -34.18 20.39 27.43
CA PRO A 9 -35.33 19.89 26.67
C PRO A 9 -35.19 18.40 26.32
N ASP A 10 -36.32 17.67 26.41
CA ASP A 10 -36.46 16.26 26.02
C ASP A 10 -36.30 16.09 24.51
N SER A 11 -35.60 15.03 24.11
CA SER A 11 -35.32 14.67 22.72
C SER A 11 -36.56 14.10 22.01
N ASP A 12 -36.87 14.66 20.84
CA ASP A 12 -37.90 14.20 19.90
C ASP A 12 -37.63 12.76 19.41
N GLU A 13 -38.47 11.82 19.83
CA GLU A 13 -38.60 10.51 19.16
C GLU A 13 -39.33 10.69 17.82
N ALA A 14 -38.57 10.59 16.73
CA ALA A 14 -39.13 10.50 15.39
C ALA A 14 -39.89 9.16 15.21
N ARG A 15 -41.21 9.20 15.41
CA ARG A 15 -42.12 8.11 15.02
C ARG A 15 -42.23 8.04 13.49
N SER A 16 -41.52 7.09 12.88
CA SER A 16 -41.75 6.70 11.49
C SER A 16 -43.05 5.90 11.39
N ALA A 17 -44.06 6.49 10.75
CA ALA A 17 -45.32 5.84 10.42
C ALA A 17 -45.14 4.94 9.20
N TYR A 18 -45.16 3.62 9.41
CA TYR A 18 -45.35 2.65 8.34
C TYR A 18 -46.69 1.95 8.52
N THR A 19 -47.59 2.12 7.55
CA THR A 19 -48.88 1.44 7.47
C THR A 19 -48.82 0.42 6.33
N PRO A 20 -48.92 -0.90 6.59
CA PRO A 20 -49.01 -1.88 5.52
C PRO A 20 -50.44 -1.94 4.94
N PRO A 21 -50.62 -2.11 3.61
CA PRO A 21 -51.93 -2.20 3.01
C PRO A 21 -52.57 -3.58 3.23
N ALA A 22 -53.90 -3.58 3.34
CA ALA A 22 -54.72 -4.76 3.58
C ALA A 22 -55.12 -5.48 2.27
N ALA A 23 -55.30 -6.80 2.43
CA ALA A 23 -55.97 -7.79 1.56
C ALA A 23 -55.14 -8.42 0.43
N VAL A 24 -54.85 -9.72 0.54
CA VAL A 24 -55.48 -10.80 -0.24
C VAL A 24 -55.42 -12.12 0.56
N ALA A 25 -56.49 -12.91 0.46
CA ALA A 25 -56.85 -14.12 1.20
C ALA A 25 -55.85 -15.29 1.13
N ALA A 26 -55.88 -16.13 2.17
CA ALA A 26 -55.23 -17.44 2.24
C ALA A 26 -55.79 -18.44 1.22
N PRO A 27 -54.99 -19.45 0.82
CA PRO A 27 -55.36 -20.82 1.22
C PRO A 27 -54.18 -21.75 1.56
N ALA A 28 -54.50 -22.70 2.47
CA ALA A 28 -54.02 -24.09 2.58
C ALA A 28 -52.52 -24.42 2.76
N GLU A 29 -52.22 -25.12 3.86
CA GLU A 29 -50.96 -25.80 4.26
C GLU A 29 -50.55 -26.96 3.29
N PRO A 30 -49.43 -27.71 3.50
CA PRO A 30 -48.25 -27.58 4.38
C PRO A 30 -46.90 -27.76 3.59
N ASP A 31 -45.78 -27.90 4.31
CA ASP A 31 -44.48 -28.48 3.88
C ASP A 31 -43.37 -27.51 3.41
N SER A 32 -42.53 -27.08 4.37
CA SER A 32 -41.08 -27.40 4.40
C SER A 32 -40.38 -26.57 5.48
N SER A 33 -40.47 -27.01 6.73
CA SER A 33 -39.56 -26.52 7.78
C SER A 33 -38.19 -27.17 7.57
N THR A 34 -37.22 -26.37 7.13
CA THR A 34 -35.79 -26.67 7.27
C THR A 34 -35.49 -26.98 8.73
N THR A 35 -34.99 -28.18 8.99
CA THR A 35 -34.68 -28.73 10.30
C THR A 35 -33.48 -28.00 10.93
N SER A 36 -33.72 -27.31 12.04
CA SER A 36 -32.68 -26.92 12.99
C SER A 36 -32.21 -28.17 13.74
N GLU A 37 -30.91 -28.41 13.76
CA GLU A 37 -30.21 -29.65 14.12
C GLU A 37 -30.21 -30.05 15.62
N PHE A 38 -31.19 -29.61 16.41
CA PHE A 38 -31.28 -29.92 17.85
C PHE A 38 -32.67 -30.41 18.29
N ALA A 39 -33.30 -31.27 17.50
CA ALA A 39 -34.55 -31.93 17.92
C ALA A 39 -34.27 -33.14 18.82
N VAL A 40 -34.79 -33.11 20.05
CA VAL A 40 -34.70 -34.20 21.03
C VAL A 40 -35.38 -35.48 20.47
N PRO A 41 -34.77 -36.68 20.59
CA PRO A 41 -35.30 -37.92 20.02
C PRO A 41 -36.67 -38.33 20.58
N ARG A 42 -37.54 -38.88 19.73
CA ARG A 42 -38.85 -39.42 20.13
C ARG A 42 -38.67 -40.63 21.07
N GLY A 43 -39.13 -40.48 22.31
CA GLY A 43 -39.10 -41.52 23.35
C GLY A 43 -38.80 -41.01 24.76
N LEU A 44 -38.28 -39.78 24.89
CA LEU A 44 -38.03 -39.16 26.18
C LEU A 44 -39.27 -38.34 26.63
N ALA A 45 -40.00 -38.83 27.63
CA ALA A 45 -41.08 -38.07 28.25
C ALA A 45 -40.51 -37.12 29.31
N VAL A 46 -40.59 -35.81 29.08
CA VAL A 46 -40.34 -34.78 30.10
C VAL A 46 -41.68 -34.40 30.73
N PRO A 47 -41.84 -34.45 32.07
CA PRO A 47 -43.08 -34.11 32.72
C PRO A 47 -43.39 -32.61 32.54
N LYS A 48 -44.61 -32.30 32.13
CA LYS A 48 -45.15 -30.94 32.16
C LYS A 48 -45.73 -30.66 33.54
N THR A 49 -45.03 -29.85 34.33
CA THR A 49 -45.57 -29.12 35.49
C THR A 49 -45.21 -27.66 35.22
N GLY A 50 -46.17 -26.79 34.91
CA GLY A 50 -47.02 -26.15 35.90
C GLY A 50 -46.52 -24.72 36.02
N SER A 51 -47.37 -23.74 35.72
CA SER A 51 -47.04 -22.32 35.70
C SER A 51 -46.42 -21.84 37.01
N GLU A 52 -45.22 -21.25 36.97
CA GLU A 52 -44.83 -20.08 37.75
C GLU A 52 -43.39 -19.64 37.42
N SER A 53 -43.20 -18.33 37.44
CA SER A 53 -41.92 -17.66 37.28
C SER A 53 -41.03 -17.90 38.49
N GLU A 54 -40.15 -18.90 38.44
CA GLU A 54 -39.02 -18.99 39.36
C GLU A 54 -37.78 -19.49 38.62
N THR A 55 -36.87 -18.56 38.35
CA THR A 55 -35.47 -18.88 38.09
C THR A 55 -34.84 -19.32 39.40
N THR A 56 -34.92 -20.61 39.72
CA THR A 56 -34.17 -21.15 40.87
C THR A 56 -32.72 -21.30 40.44
N SER A 57 -31.92 -20.31 40.84
CA SER A 57 -30.47 -20.37 40.82
C SER A 57 -30.02 -21.60 41.60
N GLU A 58 -29.20 -22.45 40.99
CA GLU A 58 -28.59 -23.67 41.53
C GLU A 58 -27.61 -23.46 42.71
N PHE A 59 -27.74 -22.34 43.41
CA PHE A 59 -26.91 -21.90 44.54
C PHE A 59 -27.74 -21.46 45.75
N ALA A 60 -28.95 -22.02 45.94
CA ALA A 60 -29.70 -21.80 47.17
C ALA A 60 -28.97 -22.48 48.35
N VAL A 61 -28.59 -21.69 49.35
CA VAL A 61 -27.95 -22.16 50.58
C VAL A 61 -28.97 -23.03 51.35
N PRO A 62 -28.58 -24.23 51.86
CA PRO A 62 -29.49 -25.10 52.58
C PRO A 62 -30.05 -24.44 53.86
N ASP A 63 -31.31 -24.76 54.18
CA ASP A 63 -31.96 -24.26 55.40
C ASP A 63 -31.18 -24.67 56.67
N GLY A 64 -30.82 -23.67 57.48
CA GLY A 64 -30.09 -23.85 58.75
C GLY A 64 -28.70 -23.20 58.81
N LEU A 65 -28.25 -22.51 57.75
CA LEU A 65 -27.05 -21.67 57.77
C LEU A 65 -27.44 -20.19 57.92
N ASP A 66 -27.13 -19.60 59.08
CA ASP A 66 -27.28 -18.16 59.32
C ASP A 66 -26.37 -17.37 58.38
N VAL A 67 -26.94 -16.79 57.32
CA VAL A 67 -26.25 -15.83 56.46
C VAL A 67 -26.34 -14.46 57.13
N ALA A 68 -25.18 -13.82 57.35
CA ALA A 68 -25.12 -12.46 57.88
C ALA A 68 -25.97 -11.52 57.01
N PRO A 69 -26.70 -10.55 57.60
CA PRO A 69 -27.56 -9.66 56.85
C PRO A 69 -26.76 -8.91 55.76
N PRO A 70 -27.33 -8.69 54.57
CA PRO A 70 -26.64 -7.97 53.52
C PRO A 70 -26.27 -6.57 54.03
N PRO A 71 -25.07 -6.06 53.71
CA PRO A 71 -24.72 -4.69 54.06
C PRO A 71 -25.75 -3.73 53.45
N PRO A 72 -26.01 -2.58 54.09
CA PRO A 72 -26.99 -1.61 53.60
C PRO A 72 -26.65 -1.25 52.15
N ALA A 73 -27.67 -1.14 51.30
CA ALA A 73 -27.51 -0.81 49.90
C ALA A 73 -26.69 0.48 49.78
N ASP A 74 -25.46 0.37 49.30
CA ASP A 74 -24.66 1.53 48.94
C ASP A 74 -25.43 2.25 47.83
N GLY A 75 -25.86 3.48 48.12
CA GLY A 75 -26.64 4.30 47.20
C GLY A 75 -25.97 4.38 45.84
N GLU A 76 -26.78 4.39 44.78
CA GLU A 76 -26.39 4.42 43.37
C GLU A 76 -25.19 5.33 43.11
N GLY A 77 -23.99 4.74 43.21
CA GLY A 77 -22.72 5.40 42.96
C GLY A 77 -22.38 5.23 41.49
N SER A 78 -22.10 6.35 40.82
CA SER A 78 -21.52 6.34 39.48
C SER A 78 -20.35 5.36 39.41
N ALA A 79 -20.25 4.59 38.32
CA ALA A 79 -19.15 3.65 38.06
C ALA A 79 -17.75 4.31 38.05
N PHE A 80 -17.71 5.65 38.12
CA PHE A 80 -16.50 6.47 38.20
C PHE A 80 -16.18 6.98 39.62
N SER A 81 -16.96 6.59 40.63
CA SER A 81 -16.64 6.90 42.02
C SER A 81 -15.52 5.99 42.51
N THR A 82 -14.43 6.59 43.00
CA THR A 82 -13.31 5.84 43.56
C THR A 82 -13.81 5.02 44.76
N PRO A 83 -13.50 3.71 44.85
CA PRO A 83 -13.86 2.90 46.01
C PRO A 83 -13.41 3.58 47.30
N ARG A 84 -14.16 3.42 48.40
CA ARG A 84 -13.77 3.99 49.72
C ARG A 84 -12.38 3.54 50.21
N THR A 85 -11.86 2.46 49.62
CA THR A 85 -10.52 1.91 49.87
C THR A 85 -9.43 2.48 48.97
N TYR A 86 -9.77 3.33 47.98
CA TYR A 86 -8.82 3.98 47.10
C TYR A 86 -8.02 5.04 47.86
N ASN A 87 -6.70 4.86 47.88
CA ASN A 87 -5.76 5.85 48.40
C ASN A 87 -4.77 6.15 47.28
N ALA A 88 -4.65 7.41 46.86
CA ALA A 88 -3.72 7.83 45.82
C ALA A 88 -2.26 7.43 46.12
N LYS A 89 -1.90 7.21 47.39
CA LYS A 89 -0.58 6.71 47.81
C LYS A 89 -0.35 5.22 47.55
N HIS A 90 -1.43 4.45 47.35
CA HIS A 90 -1.41 3.00 47.10
C HIS A 90 -1.97 2.62 45.72
N ALA A 91 -2.31 3.61 44.89
CA ALA A 91 -2.61 3.35 43.49
C ALA A 91 -1.36 2.74 42.88
N ALA A 92 -1.45 1.47 42.46
CA ALA A 92 -0.37 0.76 41.79
C ALA A 92 -0.15 1.37 40.39
N ALA A 93 0.39 2.59 40.35
CA ALA A 93 1.16 3.04 39.21
C ALA A 93 2.39 2.13 39.18
N PHE A 94 2.35 1.11 38.34
CA PHE A 94 3.48 0.22 38.12
C PHE A 94 4.63 1.06 37.56
N THR A 95 5.43 1.60 38.46
CA THR A 95 6.70 2.26 38.14
C THR A 95 7.75 1.23 38.49
N PRO A 96 8.40 0.59 37.50
CA PRO A 96 9.46 -0.37 37.78
C PRO A 96 10.49 0.24 38.74
N ALA A 97 11.11 -0.56 39.60
CA ALA A 97 12.17 -0.07 40.50
C ALA A 97 13.35 0.58 39.75
N SER A 98 13.49 0.29 38.46
CA SER A 98 14.47 0.88 37.53
C SER A 98 14.02 2.21 36.89
N GLY A 99 12.82 2.71 37.20
CA GLY A 99 12.18 3.81 36.48
C GLY A 99 11.59 3.36 35.14
N ILE A 100 10.73 4.19 34.56
CA ILE A 100 10.26 4.02 33.17
C ILE A 100 11.37 4.57 32.28
N PRO A 101 11.99 3.77 31.39
CA PRO A 101 13.00 4.28 30.48
C PRO A 101 12.37 5.36 29.60
N LEU A 102 12.93 6.57 29.65
CA LEU A 102 12.49 7.66 28.79
C LEU A 102 12.92 7.32 27.35
N VAL A 103 11.98 6.88 26.52
CA VAL A 103 12.23 6.63 25.10
C VAL A 103 12.49 7.97 24.41
N ARG A 104 13.76 8.36 24.30
CA ARG A 104 14.17 9.50 23.48
C ARG A 104 14.43 9.01 22.06
N LEU A 105 13.62 9.47 21.13
CA LEU A 105 13.93 9.31 19.71
C LEU A 105 15.09 10.24 19.37
N ALA A 106 16.09 9.72 18.67
CA ALA A 106 17.19 10.52 18.18
C ALA A 106 16.64 11.61 17.25
N GLN A 107 16.91 12.88 17.58
CA GLN A 107 16.44 14.03 16.80
C GLN A 107 17.20 14.18 15.48
N ASP A 108 18.43 13.68 15.41
CA ASP A 108 19.31 13.78 14.24
C ASP A 108 19.00 12.77 13.11
N VAL A 109 17.95 11.98 13.27
CA VAL A 109 17.55 10.94 12.30
C VAL A 109 16.46 11.49 11.37
N PRO A 110 16.45 11.11 10.07
CA PRO A 110 15.37 11.49 9.15
C PRO A 110 13.99 11.19 9.72
N TRP A 111 13.01 12.04 9.39
CA TRP A 111 11.68 11.95 9.98
C TRP A 111 11.03 10.57 9.73
N GLN A 112 11.30 9.94 8.59
CA GLN A 112 10.74 8.63 8.22
C GLN A 112 11.05 7.58 9.26
N ASP A 113 12.32 7.45 9.65
CA ASP A 113 12.76 6.45 10.62
C ASP A 113 12.22 6.76 12.02
N ARG A 114 12.13 8.05 12.39
CA ARG A 114 11.49 8.45 13.65
C ARG A 114 10.02 8.03 13.69
N MET A 115 9.27 8.25 12.61
CA MET A 115 7.85 7.90 12.55
C MET A 115 7.63 6.39 12.45
N ARG A 116 8.43 5.66 11.67
CA ARG A 116 8.39 4.19 11.62
C ARG A 116 8.67 3.59 12.99
N ALA A 117 9.64 4.13 13.73
CA ALA A 117 9.92 3.69 15.10
C ALA A 117 8.71 3.91 16.02
N MET A 118 8.03 5.07 15.93
CA MET A 118 6.83 5.35 16.71
C MET A 118 5.65 4.43 16.33
N LEU A 119 5.42 4.16 15.05
CA LEU A 119 4.32 3.30 14.58
C LEU A 119 4.47 1.85 15.04
N ARG A 120 5.71 1.36 15.13
CA ARG A 120 6.03 0.02 15.64
C ARG A 120 5.87 -0.10 17.16
N MET A 121 5.75 1.01 17.88
CA MET A 121 5.48 1.03 19.32
C MET A 121 3.97 0.97 19.59
N PRO A 122 3.54 0.26 20.67
CA PRO A 122 2.19 0.39 21.17
C PRO A 122 1.83 1.85 21.44
N VAL A 123 0.58 2.25 21.16
CA VAL A 123 0.10 3.64 21.31
C VAL A 123 0.40 4.22 22.70
N THR A 124 0.31 3.37 23.73
CA THR A 124 0.56 3.72 25.14
C THR A 124 2.03 4.01 25.46
N GLU A 125 2.95 3.53 24.64
CA GLU A 125 4.41 3.67 24.82
C GLU A 125 5.02 4.77 23.94
N ARG A 126 4.25 5.31 22.99
CA ARG A 126 4.71 6.37 22.10
C ARG A 126 5.03 7.64 22.92
N PRO A 127 6.19 8.30 22.69
CA PRO A 127 6.50 9.56 23.34
C PRO A 127 5.43 10.61 22.98
N ALA A 128 4.57 10.96 23.93
CA ALA A 128 3.72 12.13 23.80
C ALA A 128 4.61 13.38 23.86
N PRO A 129 4.49 14.32 22.90
CA PRO A 129 5.06 15.64 23.11
C PRO A 129 4.51 16.16 24.44
N GLU A 130 5.38 16.73 25.29
CA GLU A 130 4.91 17.48 26.45
C GLU A 130 4.01 18.58 25.88
N ALA A 131 2.69 18.44 26.06
CA ALA A 131 1.76 19.39 25.52
C ALA A 131 2.16 20.77 26.08
N PRO A 132 2.61 21.75 25.26
CA PRO A 132 2.50 23.10 25.72
C PRO A 132 1.00 23.24 26.01
N HIS A 133 0.64 23.54 27.25
CA HIS A 133 -0.73 23.88 27.62
C HIS A 133 -1.11 25.15 26.86
N ARG A 134 -1.38 25.03 25.55
CA ARG A 134 -2.04 26.05 24.76
C ARG A 134 -3.51 25.85 25.02
N HIS A 135 -3.98 26.54 26.05
CA HIS A 135 -5.40 26.84 26.29
C HIS A 135 -5.94 27.81 25.22
N ASP A 136 -5.68 27.55 23.93
CA ASP A 136 -6.40 28.20 22.86
C ASP A 136 -7.27 27.11 22.20
N GLU A 137 -8.58 27.23 22.35
CA GLU A 137 -9.63 26.38 21.75
C GLU A 137 -9.64 26.41 20.20
N THR A 138 -8.57 26.91 19.56
CA THR A 138 -8.48 27.14 18.12
C THR A 138 -7.36 26.31 17.46
N GLY A 139 -7.25 25.04 17.85
CA GLY A 139 -6.52 24.07 17.02
C GLY A 139 -7.15 23.94 15.63
N PRO A 140 -6.39 23.50 14.60
CA PRO A 140 -6.96 23.23 13.29
C PRO A 140 -8.07 22.18 13.40
N ALA A 141 -9.16 22.36 12.67
CA ALA A 141 -10.28 21.42 12.70
C ALA A 141 -9.80 20.01 12.33
N VAL A 142 -9.96 19.04 13.24
CA VAL A 142 -9.50 17.65 13.08
C VAL A 142 -9.87 17.07 11.70
N PRO A 143 -11.11 17.21 11.18
CA PRO A 143 -11.46 16.67 9.87
C PRO A 143 -10.63 17.26 8.71
N ARG A 144 -10.18 18.53 8.82
CA ARG A 144 -9.32 19.14 7.79
C ARG A 144 -7.90 18.57 7.85
N VAL A 145 -7.37 18.31 9.04
CA VAL A 145 -6.07 17.62 9.17
C VAL A 145 -6.17 16.22 8.57
N LEU A 146 -7.21 15.45 8.90
CA LEU A 146 -7.42 14.11 8.34
C LEU A 146 -7.60 14.13 6.82
N ASP A 147 -8.31 15.10 6.24
CA ASP A 147 -8.42 15.24 4.77
C ASP A 147 -7.07 15.57 4.13
N LEU A 148 -6.27 16.47 4.71
CA LEU A 148 -4.92 16.76 4.22
C LEU A 148 -4.06 15.49 4.26
N THR A 149 -4.05 14.80 5.40
CA THR A 149 -3.32 13.54 5.60
C THR A 149 -3.72 12.48 4.57
N LEU A 150 -5.02 12.29 4.31
CA LEU A 150 -5.51 11.35 3.30
C LEU A 150 -5.13 11.77 1.88
N ARG A 151 -5.06 13.07 1.56
CA ARG A 151 -4.57 13.56 0.25
C ARG A 151 -3.07 13.30 0.06
N ILE A 152 -2.29 13.49 1.11
CA ILE A 152 -0.85 13.19 1.11
C ILE A 152 -0.65 11.68 0.92
N GLY A 153 -1.33 10.86 1.73
CA GLY A 153 -1.28 9.40 1.61
C GLY A 153 -1.75 8.91 0.22
N GLU A 154 -2.78 9.55 -0.36
CA GLU A 154 -3.26 9.22 -1.71
C GLU A 154 -2.19 9.46 -2.76
N LEU A 155 -1.45 10.57 -2.70
CA LEU A 155 -0.37 10.85 -3.64
C LEU A 155 0.80 9.86 -3.47
N LEU A 156 1.19 9.54 -2.25
CA LEU A 156 2.27 8.58 -1.98
C LEU A 156 1.89 7.18 -2.46
N LEU A 157 0.70 6.68 -2.08
CA LEU A 157 0.23 5.36 -2.48
C LEU A 157 -0.01 5.26 -3.99
N ALA A 158 -0.57 6.31 -4.62
CA ALA A 158 -0.73 6.37 -6.08
C ALA A 158 0.61 6.45 -6.83
N GLY A 159 1.61 7.07 -6.20
CA GLY A 159 2.99 7.13 -6.68
C GLY A 159 3.75 5.81 -6.55
N GLY A 160 3.19 4.82 -5.85
CA GLY A 160 3.74 3.47 -5.72
C GLY A 160 4.67 3.28 -4.51
N GLU A 161 4.49 4.06 -3.44
CA GLU A 161 5.25 3.89 -2.19
C GLU A 161 4.87 2.64 -1.40
N GLY A 162 5.79 2.19 -0.55
CA GLY A 162 5.55 1.13 0.42
C GLY A 162 4.49 1.54 1.43
N ALA A 163 3.65 0.61 1.88
CA ALA A 163 2.56 0.91 2.79
C ALA A 163 3.06 1.46 4.14
N GLU A 164 4.18 0.94 4.64
CA GLU A 164 4.84 1.44 5.86
C GLU A 164 5.21 2.93 5.74
N ASP A 165 5.73 3.33 4.59
CA ASP A 165 6.19 4.70 4.36
C ASP A 165 5.02 5.68 4.22
N VAL A 166 3.94 5.21 3.60
CA VAL A 166 2.68 5.96 3.54
C VAL A 166 2.09 6.13 4.94
N GLU A 167 2.07 5.09 5.77
CA GLU A 167 1.61 5.19 7.17
C GLU A 167 2.48 6.13 7.99
N ALA A 168 3.81 6.02 7.86
CA ALA A 168 4.76 6.90 8.53
C ALA A 168 4.54 8.36 8.13
N ALA A 169 4.32 8.65 6.85
CA ALA A 169 4.01 9.99 6.37
C ALA A 169 2.68 10.49 6.91
N MET A 170 1.64 9.66 6.88
CA MET A 170 0.32 10.03 7.40
C MET A 170 0.38 10.36 8.90
N PHE A 171 1.11 9.54 9.65
CA PHE A 171 1.36 9.75 11.08
C PHE A 171 2.15 11.05 11.34
N ALA A 172 3.20 11.31 10.55
CA ALA A 172 4.01 12.53 10.64
C ALA A 172 3.15 13.79 10.49
N VAL A 173 2.31 13.82 9.46
CA VAL A 173 1.40 14.95 9.18
C VAL A 173 0.44 15.16 10.34
N CYS A 174 -0.22 14.11 10.84
CA CYS A 174 -1.12 14.23 11.97
C CYS A 174 -0.42 14.77 13.22
N ARG A 175 0.77 14.25 13.53
CA ARG A 175 1.59 14.71 14.66
C ARG A 175 2.01 16.17 14.53
N SER A 176 2.37 16.64 13.33
CA SER A 176 2.75 18.04 13.10
C SER A 176 1.64 19.04 13.46
N TYR A 177 0.37 18.62 13.38
CA TYR A 177 -0.79 19.42 13.73
C TYR A 177 -1.37 19.07 15.12
N GLY A 178 -0.62 18.33 15.96
CA GLY A 178 -1.01 18.02 17.34
C GLY A 178 -1.94 16.82 17.49
N LEU A 179 -2.11 15.98 16.46
CA LEU A 179 -2.91 14.76 16.53
C LEU A 179 -2.02 13.54 16.80
N ASP A 180 -1.56 13.38 18.05
CA ASP A 180 -0.63 12.30 18.42
C ASP A 180 -1.27 10.90 18.51
N ARG A 181 -2.56 10.84 18.86
CA ARG A 181 -3.34 9.59 18.99
C ARG A 181 -4.02 9.23 17.68
N CYS A 182 -3.24 9.18 16.60
CA CYS A 182 -3.73 8.76 15.29
C CYS A 182 -3.18 7.38 14.91
N GLU A 183 -4.05 6.57 14.32
CA GLU A 183 -3.74 5.26 13.75
C GLU A 183 -4.02 5.30 12.25
N PRO A 184 -3.01 5.55 11.41
CA PRO A 184 -3.15 5.35 9.98
C PRO A 184 -3.17 3.86 9.67
N ASN A 185 -3.94 3.48 8.64
CA ASN A 185 -3.95 2.14 8.10
C ASN A 185 -3.95 2.20 6.57
N VAL A 186 -2.98 1.52 5.96
CA VAL A 186 -2.78 1.52 4.52
C VAL A 186 -2.85 0.10 3.98
N THR A 187 -3.79 -0.10 3.06
CA THR A 187 -3.87 -1.31 2.24
C THR A 187 -3.54 -0.98 0.79
N PHE A 188 -3.68 -1.97 -0.09
CA PHE A 188 -3.41 -1.80 -1.52
C PHE A 188 -4.20 -0.65 -2.18
N THR A 189 -5.46 -0.43 -1.80
CA THR A 189 -6.32 0.60 -2.42
C THR A 189 -7.01 1.51 -1.41
N LEU A 190 -7.01 1.16 -0.12
CA LEU A 190 -7.70 1.94 0.91
C LEU A 190 -6.68 2.55 1.85
N LEU A 191 -6.82 3.86 2.04
CA LEU A 191 -6.22 4.63 3.11
C LEU A 191 -7.29 4.88 4.16
N ALA A 192 -7.00 4.57 5.41
CA ALA A 192 -7.84 4.91 6.53
C ALA A 192 -7.00 5.57 7.61
N ILE A 193 -7.62 6.44 8.39
CA ILE A 193 -7.00 7.03 9.56
C ILE A 193 -8.06 7.24 10.63
N SER A 194 -7.73 6.86 11.86
CA SER A 194 -8.57 7.10 13.04
C SER A 194 -7.80 7.97 14.02
N TYR A 195 -8.44 9.02 14.54
CA TYR A 195 -7.90 9.86 15.60
C TYR A 195 -8.76 9.72 16.85
N GLN A 196 -8.13 9.44 17.99
CA GLN A 196 -8.78 9.31 19.30
C GLN A 196 -8.45 10.54 20.18
N PRO A 197 -9.35 11.55 20.30
CA PRO A 197 -9.07 12.77 21.02
C PRO A 197 -8.76 12.55 22.50
N SER A 198 -9.55 11.72 23.18
CA SER A 198 -9.35 11.30 24.57
C SER A 198 -9.83 9.86 24.75
N LEU A 199 -9.64 9.26 25.93
CA LEU A 199 -10.17 7.91 26.23
C LEU A 199 -11.70 7.85 26.31
N VAL A 200 -12.37 9.00 26.30
CA VAL A 200 -13.82 9.13 26.55
C VAL A 200 -14.57 9.67 25.33
N ASP A 201 -13.89 10.42 24.47
CA ASP A 201 -14.49 11.00 23.27
C ASP A 201 -14.57 9.98 22.13
N ASP A 202 -15.56 10.14 21.25
CA ASP A 202 -15.68 9.27 20.07
C ASP A 202 -14.50 9.47 19.11
N PRO A 203 -13.98 8.39 18.49
CA PRO A 203 -12.94 8.49 17.47
C PRO A 203 -13.47 9.22 16.23
N VAL A 204 -12.63 10.07 15.64
CA VAL A 204 -12.87 10.65 14.32
C VAL A 204 -12.11 9.83 13.30
N SER A 205 -12.84 9.13 12.45
CA SER A 205 -12.27 8.30 11.38
C SER A 205 -12.57 8.86 10.00
N ALA A 206 -11.61 8.76 9.10
CA ALA A 206 -11.75 9.11 7.70
C ALA A 206 -11.05 8.08 6.83
N SER A 207 -11.58 7.84 5.62
CA SER A 207 -10.95 6.93 4.67
C SER A 207 -11.08 7.44 3.24
N ARG A 208 -10.15 6.99 2.39
CA ARG A 208 -10.13 7.30 0.96
C ARG A 208 -9.64 6.09 0.17
N THR A 209 -10.36 5.80 -0.92
CA THR A 209 -9.96 4.77 -1.89
C THR A 209 -9.13 5.38 -3.02
N VAL A 210 -7.93 4.87 -3.24
CA VAL A 210 -7.05 5.21 -4.36
C VAL A 210 -7.46 4.39 -5.59
N ARG A 211 -8.04 5.06 -6.59
CA ARG A 211 -8.59 4.41 -7.79
C ARG A 211 -7.65 4.40 -8.99
N ARG A 212 -6.70 5.34 -9.06
CA ARG A 212 -5.73 5.45 -10.15
C ARG A 212 -4.35 5.54 -9.56
N ARG A 213 -3.43 4.76 -10.11
CA ARG A 213 -2.02 4.79 -9.75
C ARG A 213 -1.21 5.17 -10.98
N SER A 214 -0.27 6.08 -10.80
CA SER A 214 0.63 6.48 -11.86
C SER A 214 1.95 6.87 -11.20
N PRO A 215 3.05 6.17 -11.51
CA PRO A 215 4.33 6.47 -10.91
C PRO A 215 4.80 7.86 -11.35
N ASP A 216 5.04 8.72 -10.37
CA ASP A 216 5.62 10.04 -10.55
C ASP A 216 6.58 10.32 -9.39
N TYR A 217 7.87 10.00 -9.59
CA TYR A 217 8.87 10.20 -8.54
C TYR A 217 9.15 11.68 -8.26
N THR A 218 8.84 12.58 -9.19
CA THR A 218 8.98 14.02 -8.96
C THR A 218 7.94 14.51 -7.96
N ARG A 219 6.67 14.11 -8.13
CA ARG A 219 5.62 14.40 -7.14
C ARG A 219 5.91 13.72 -5.82
N LEU A 220 6.38 12.48 -5.88
CA LEU A 220 6.74 11.72 -4.70
C LEU A 220 7.79 12.44 -3.85
N ALA A 221 8.91 12.84 -4.45
CA ALA A 221 9.98 13.56 -3.77
C ALA A 221 9.48 14.89 -3.18
N ALA A 222 8.64 15.63 -3.93
CA ALA A 222 8.05 16.87 -3.45
C ALA A 222 7.10 16.67 -2.25
N VAL A 223 6.36 15.54 -2.20
CA VAL A 223 5.53 15.21 -1.04
C VAL A 223 6.40 14.83 0.16
N TYR A 224 7.49 14.07 -0.04
CA TYR A 224 8.43 13.76 1.04
C TYR A 224 9.06 15.03 1.64
N GLN A 225 9.44 15.99 0.79
CA GLN A 225 9.94 17.30 1.23
C GLN A 225 8.86 18.08 1.99
N LEU A 226 7.61 18.07 1.53
CA LEU A 226 6.51 18.70 2.28
C LEU A 226 6.33 18.07 3.66
N VAL A 227 6.39 16.73 3.78
CA VAL A 227 6.25 16.05 5.07
C VAL A 227 7.46 16.31 5.97
N ASP A 228 8.66 16.42 5.41
CA ASP A 228 9.87 16.83 6.13
C ASP A 228 9.70 18.24 6.72
N ASP A 229 9.31 19.22 5.88
CA ASP A 229 9.02 20.60 6.31
C ASP A 229 7.92 20.67 7.39
N LEU A 230 6.91 19.79 7.32
CA LEU A 230 5.85 19.70 8.34
C LEU A 230 6.35 19.06 9.64
N SER A 231 7.29 18.13 9.55
CA SER A 231 7.81 17.37 10.69
C SER A 231 8.95 18.09 11.41
N ASP A 232 9.50 19.13 10.79
CA ASP A 232 10.53 19.98 11.37
C ASP A 232 9.94 20.89 12.46
N VAL A 233 10.61 20.91 13.61
CA VAL A 233 10.18 21.68 14.79
C VAL A 233 10.45 23.17 14.60
N GLU A 234 11.45 23.53 13.79
CA GLU A 234 11.80 24.93 13.51
C GLU A 234 10.89 25.54 12.43
N THR A 235 10.36 24.71 11.53
CA THR A 235 9.53 25.14 10.41
C THR A 235 8.04 25.08 10.76
N HIS A 236 7.46 26.23 11.11
CA HIS A 236 6.00 26.32 11.30
C HIS A 236 5.25 26.52 9.98
N VAL A 237 4.72 25.43 9.44
CA VAL A 237 3.82 25.45 8.28
C VAL A 237 2.37 25.43 8.74
N SER A 238 1.57 26.42 8.32
CA SER A 238 0.13 26.42 8.62
C SER A 238 -0.62 25.38 7.77
N LEU A 239 -1.80 24.97 8.25
CA LEU A 239 -2.65 24.01 7.53
C LEU A 239 -3.02 24.53 6.12
N GLU A 240 -3.36 25.82 6.00
CA GLU A 240 -3.66 26.49 4.74
C GLU A 240 -2.46 26.45 3.77
N GLU A 241 -1.26 26.69 4.29
CA GLU A 241 -0.02 26.66 3.51
C GLU A 241 0.28 25.24 3.01
N ALA A 242 0.10 24.23 3.86
CA ALA A 242 0.28 22.84 3.46
C ALA A 242 -0.71 22.43 2.35
N TYR A 243 -1.98 22.86 2.45
CA TYR A 243 -2.95 22.66 1.37
C TYR A 243 -2.53 23.37 0.07
N ARG A 244 -2.00 24.59 0.16
CA ARG A 244 -1.51 25.34 -1.00
C ARG A 244 -0.35 24.62 -1.68
N ARG A 245 0.69 24.25 -0.92
CA ARG A 245 1.86 23.49 -1.43
C ARG A 245 1.44 22.16 -2.03
N LEU A 246 0.55 21.41 -1.37
CA LEU A 246 0.03 20.16 -1.91
C LEU A 246 -0.72 20.36 -3.23
N ALA A 247 -1.48 21.45 -3.36
CA ALA A 247 -2.17 21.80 -4.60
C ALA A 247 -1.20 22.23 -5.71
N GLU A 248 -0.07 22.85 -5.38
CA GLU A 248 1.02 23.15 -6.32
C GLU A 248 1.69 21.86 -6.80
N ILE A 249 2.04 20.94 -5.89
CA ILE A 249 2.60 19.62 -6.23
C ILE A 249 1.69 18.86 -7.20
N ARG A 250 0.36 18.88 -6.98
CA ARG A 250 -0.60 18.24 -7.88
C ARG A 250 -0.67 18.88 -9.27
N ARG A 251 -0.42 20.19 -9.36
CA ARG A 251 -0.42 20.97 -10.61
C ARG A 251 0.92 20.89 -11.35
N ASN A 252 1.99 20.43 -10.70
CA ASN A 252 3.30 20.33 -11.33
C ASN A 252 3.24 19.53 -12.63
N ARG A 253 3.86 20.10 -13.66
CA ARG A 253 4.01 19.47 -14.96
C ARG A 253 5.06 18.37 -14.85
N HIS A 254 4.75 17.20 -15.41
CA HIS A 254 5.68 16.09 -15.48
C HIS A 254 7.02 16.52 -16.13
N PRO A 255 8.17 16.07 -15.60
CA PRO A 255 9.50 16.48 -16.10
C PRO A 255 9.76 16.01 -17.53
N TYR A 256 9.12 14.91 -17.95
CA TYR A 256 9.24 14.32 -19.28
C TYR A 256 7.89 14.28 -20.01
N SER A 257 7.94 14.54 -21.32
CA SER A 257 6.76 14.49 -22.18
C SER A 257 6.38 13.04 -22.52
N GLY A 258 5.14 12.80 -22.94
CA GLY A 258 4.69 11.46 -23.32
C GLY A 258 5.50 10.82 -24.45
N TRP A 259 6.04 11.62 -25.38
CA TRP A 259 6.94 11.13 -26.43
C TRP A 259 8.34 10.77 -25.90
N THR A 260 8.81 11.48 -24.89
CA THR A 260 10.05 11.14 -24.19
C THR A 260 9.92 9.79 -23.48
N LEU A 261 8.76 9.50 -22.88
CA LEU A 261 8.49 8.20 -22.27
C LEU A 261 8.45 7.07 -23.28
N THR A 262 7.85 7.28 -24.46
CA THR A 262 7.88 6.29 -25.55
C THR A 262 9.29 6.06 -26.07
N ALA A 263 10.08 7.13 -26.24
CA ALA A 263 11.47 6.99 -26.62
C ALA A 263 12.27 6.23 -25.55
N ALA A 264 11.99 6.47 -24.26
CA ALA A 264 12.60 5.75 -23.15
C ALA A 264 12.18 4.27 -23.12
N SER A 265 10.92 3.92 -23.39
CA SER A 265 10.50 2.51 -23.48
C SER A 265 11.19 1.79 -24.65
N GLY A 266 11.35 2.47 -25.79
CA GLY A 266 12.15 1.99 -26.90
C GLY A 266 13.62 1.80 -26.53
N LEU A 267 14.25 2.79 -25.88
CA LEU A 267 15.64 2.72 -25.43
C LEU A 267 15.85 1.57 -24.44
N LEU A 268 14.92 1.37 -23.50
CA LEU A 268 14.94 0.27 -22.53
C LEU A 268 14.93 -1.07 -23.26
N ALA A 269 13.97 -1.28 -24.18
CA ALA A 269 13.86 -2.53 -24.92
C ALA A 269 15.07 -2.81 -25.81
N GLY A 270 15.55 -1.78 -26.51
CA GLY A 270 16.76 -1.85 -27.32
C GLY A 270 17.96 -2.24 -26.48
N ALA A 271 18.21 -1.52 -25.39
CA ALA A 271 19.33 -1.78 -24.49
C ALA A 271 19.27 -3.19 -23.87
N ALA A 272 18.08 -3.62 -23.44
CA ALA A 272 17.86 -4.98 -22.95
C ALA A 272 18.16 -6.04 -24.01
N SER A 273 17.75 -5.82 -25.26
CA SER A 273 18.06 -6.76 -26.35
C SER A 273 19.57 -6.93 -26.60
N VAL A 274 20.36 -5.86 -26.41
CA VAL A 274 21.82 -5.90 -26.51
C VAL A 274 22.44 -6.68 -25.35
N LEU A 275 21.90 -6.54 -24.13
CA LEU A 275 22.36 -7.32 -22.97
C LEU A 275 22.16 -8.82 -23.15
N VAL A 276 21.08 -9.23 -23.84
CA VAL A 276 20.84 -10.63 -24.22
C VAL A 276 21.52 -10.99 -25.55
N GLY A 277 22.56 -10.24 -25.96
CA GLY A 277 23.42 -10.61 -27.09
C GLY A 277 22.90 -10.25 -28.48
N GLY A 278 21.96 -9.30 -28.58
CA GLY A 278 21.49 -8.69 -29.83
C GLY A 278 22.46 -7.65 -30.41
N GLY A 279 22.47 -7.52 -31.74
CA GLY A 279 23.23 -6.47 -32.44
C GLY A 279 22.44 -5.18 -32.63
N ALA A 280 22.98 -4.23 -33.41
CA ALA A 280 22.35 -2.93 -33.68
C ALA A 280 20.96 -3.04 -34.35
N LEU A 281 20.79 -3.98 -35.29
CA LEU A 281 19.48 -4.19 -35.92
C LEU A 281 18.44 -4.71 -34.91
N VAL A 282 18.86 -5.61 -34.00
CA VAL A 282 18.02 -6.14 -32.92
C VAL A 282 17.63 -5.02 -31.96
N PHE A 283 18.57 -4.13 -31.61
CA PHE A 283 18.31 -2.96 -30.79
C PHE A 283 17.21 -2.09 -31.37
N VAL A 284 17.32 -1.71 -32.65
CA VAL A 284 16.34 -0.84 -33.31
C VAL A 284 14.98 -1.53 -33.44
N ALA A 285 14.98 -2.82 -33.80
CA ALA A 285 13.75 -3.62 -33.88
C ALA A 285 13.03 -3.73 -32.54
N ALA A 286 13.76 -4.00 -31.45
CA ALA A 286 13.21 -4.08 -30.10
C ALA A 286 12.67 -2.71 -29.64
N ALA A 287 13.41 -1.64 -29.94
CA ALA A 287 13.00 -0.28 -29.62
C ALA A 287 11.69 0.09 -30.32
N ILE A 288 11.59 -0.13 -31.63
CA ILE A 288 10.36 0.12 -32.40
C ILE A 288 9.21 -0.75 -31.87
N GLY A 289 9.48 -2.03 -31.57
CA GLY A 289 8.48 -2.92 -30.99
C GLY A 289 7.90 -2.40 -29.68
N ALA A 290 8.76 -1.99 -28.75
CA ALA A 290 8.32 -1.44 -27.48
C ALA A 290 7.59 -0.10 -27.63
N MET A 291 8.04 0.78 -28.54
CA MET A 291 7.36 2.04 -28.83
C MET A 291 5.95 1.80 -29.40
N LEU A 292 5.81 0.88 -30.35
CA LEU A 292 4.50 0.49 -30.88
C LEU A 292 3.62 -0.15 -29.82
N GLY A 293 4.21 -1.01 -28.96
CA GLY A 293 3.53 -1.61 -27.81
C GLY A 293 2.97 -0.56 -26.84
N ASP A 294 3.79 0.43 -26.47
CA ASP A 294 3.40 1.58 -25.63
C ASP A 294 2.24 2.38 -26.24
N ARG A 295 2.30 2.68 -27.55
CA ARG A 295 1.21 3.39 -28.25
C ARG A 295 -0.08 2.55 -28.30
N LEU A 296 0.04 1.24 -28.46
CA LEU A 296 -1.11 0.34 -28.49
C LEU A 296 -1.75 0.20 -27.10
N ALA A 297 -0.96 0.06 -26.04
CA ALA A 297 -1.44 0.14 -24.66
C ALA A 297 -2.15 1.46 -24.38
N TRP A 298 -1.56 2.59 -24.80
CA TRP A 298 -2.18 3.91 -24.64
C TRP A 298 -3.53 4.00 -25.35
N LEU A 299 -3.65 3.44 -26.56
CA LEU A 299 -4.91 3.37 -27.29
C LEU A 299 -5.94 2.49 -26.58
N CYS A 300 -5.52 1.35 -26.01
CA CYS A 300 -6.37 0.48 -25.19
C CYS A 300 -6.84 1.18 -23.91
N ALA A 301 -5.94 1.90 -23.24
CA ALA A 301 -6.25 2.70 -22.06
C ALA A 301 -7.24 3.82 -22.37
N GLY A 302 -7.09 4.50 -23.51
CA GLY A 302 -8.02 5.53 -24.00
C GLY A 302 -9.43 5.00 -24.26
N ARG A 303 -9.59 3.68 -24.47
CA ARG A 303 -10.88 2.99 -24.57
C ARG A 303 -11.41 2.45 -23.24
N GLY A 304 -10.70 2.67 -22.13
CA GLY A 304 -11.09 2.19 -20.80
C GLY A 304 -10.90 0.69 -20.61
N LEU A 305 -10.07 0.03 -21.42
CA LEU A 305 -9.75 -1.39 -21.23
C LEU A 305 -8.93 -1.58 -19.94
N PRO A 306 -9.20 -2.64 -19.15
CA PRO A 306 -8.37 -3.00 -18.00
C PRO A 306 -6.89 -3.19 -18.36
N GLU A 307 -6.00 -2.94 -17.40
CA GLU A 307 -4.54 -2.99 -17.59
C GLU A 307 -4.05 -4.34 -18.11
N PHE A 308 -4.69 -5.45 -17.68
CA PHE A 308 -4.43 -6.79 -18.23
C PHE A 308 -4.42 -6.80 -19.77
N TYR A 309 -5.47 -6.26 -20.40
CA TYR A 309 -5.58 -6.22 -21.85
C TYR A 309 -4.63 -5.21 -22.49
N GLN A 310 -4.29 -4.13 -21.78
CA GLN A 310 -3.29 -3.18 -22.24
C GLN A 310 -1.92 -3.85 -22.34
N PHE A 311 -1.51 -4.62 -21.32
CA PHE A 311 -0.27 -5.40 -21.31
C PHE A 311 -0.27 -6.52 -22.36
N THR A 312 -1.41 -7.22 -22.54
CA THR A 312 -1.57 -8.20 -23.62
C THR A 312 -1.35 -7.58 -24.99
N ALA A 313 -1.97 -6.43 -25.26
CA ALA A 313 -1.82 -5.74 -26.53
C ALA A 313 -0.39 -5.18 -26.70
N ALA A 314 0.20 -4.61 -25.65
CA ALA A 314 1.55 -4.03 -25.70
C ALA A 314 2.65 -5.06 -26.00
N ALA A 315 2.44 -6.33 -25.62
CA ALA A 315 3.39 -7.41 -25.87
C ALA A 315 3.38 -7.91 -27.33
N MET A 316 2.32 -7.62 -28.10
CA MET A 316 2.18 -8.13 -29.46
C MET A 316 3.20 -7.52 -30.46
N PRO A 317 3.45 -6.19 -30.49
CA PRO A 317 4.35 -5.63 -31.52
C PRO A 317 5.80 -6.12 -31.44
N PRO A 318 6.47 -6.22 -30.26
CA PRO A 318 7.80 -6.83 -30.20
C PRO A 318 7.82 -8.28 -30.72
N ALA A 319 6.81 -9.07 -30.38
CA ALA A 319 6.67 -10.44 -30.87
C ALA A 319 6.47 -10.47 -32.40
N ALA A 320 5.64 -9.59 -32.93
CA ALA A 320 5.33 -9.51 -34.36
C ALA A 320 6.55 -9.11 -35.17
N ILE A 321 7.35 -8.16 -34.69
CA ILE A 321 8.61 -7.78 -35.32
C ILE A 321 9.62 -8.93 -35.28
N GLY A 322 9.73 -9.63 -34.15
CA GLY A 322 10.56 -10.84 -34.05
C GLY A 322 10.17 -11.89 -35.10
N VAL A 323 8.88 -12.22 -35.21
CA VAL A 323 8.34 -13.13 -36.23
C VAL A 323 8.62 -12.62 -37.65
N ALA A 324 8.39 -11.32 -37.91
CA ALA A 324 8.59 -10.74 -39.24
C ALA A 324 10.06 -10.81 -39.69
N LEU A 325 11.01 -10.57 -38.79
CA LEU A 325 12.44 -10.68 -39.08
C LEU A 325 12.85 -12.13 -39.38
N THR A 326 12.28 -13.10 -38.68
CA THR A 326 12.48 -14.52 -38.96
C THR A 326 11.94 -14.90 -40.34
N LEU A 327 10.73 -14.46 -40.68
CA LEU A 327 10.13 -14.71 -42.01
C LEU A 327 10.90 -14.02 -43.13
N ALA A 328 11.50 -12.85 -42.85
CA ALA A 328 12.38 -12.15 -43.79
C ALA A 328 13.76 -12.80 -43.96
N HIS A 329 14.05 -13.90 -43.25
CA HIS A 329 15.35 -14.59 -43.25
C HIS A 329 16.52 -13.66 -42.91
N ALA A 330 16.28 -12.65 -42.07
CA ALA A 330 17.33 -11.78 -41.58
C ALA A 330 18.25 -12.59 -40.64
N ASP A 331 19.56 -12.49 -40.82
CA ASP A 331 20.57 -13.13 -39.96
C ASP A 331 20.69 -12.39 -38.62
N VAL A 332 19.61 -12.42 -37.84
CA VAL A 332 19.51 -11.78 -36.53
C VAL A 332 18.82 -12.69 -35.52
N LYS A 333 19.19 -12.50 -34.26
CA LYS A 333 18.58 -13.18 -33.12
C LYS A 333 17.20 -12.61 -32.84
N ALA A 334 16.18 -13.08 -33.56
CA ALA A 334 14.79 -12.64 -33.40
C ALA A 334 14.27 -12.83 -31.97
N SER A 335 14.70 -13.89 -31.27
CA SER A 335 14.38 -14.11 -29.85
C SER A 335 14.88 -12.97 -28.95
N ALA A 336 16.03 -12.36 -29.25
CA ALA A 336 16.54 -11.20 -28.51
C ALA A 336 15.69 -9.93 -28.72
N VAL A 337 15.02 -9.78 -29.88
CA VAL A 337 14.06 -8.68 -30.11
C VAL A 337 12.86 -8.82 -29.18
N ILE A 338 12.30 -10.03 -29.13
CA ILE A 338 11.13 -10.34 -28.30
C ILE A 338 11.49 -10.15 -26.83
N THR A 339 12.59 -10.76 -26.38
CA THR A 339 13.07 -10.63 -25.00
C THR A 339 13.32 -9.17 -24.62
N GLY A 340 13.98 -8.39 -25.48
CA GLY A 340 14.19 -6.96 -25.25
C GLY A 340 12.88 -6.18 -25.10
N GLY A 341 11.91 -6.41 -25.99
CA GLY A 341 10.58 -5.79 -25.87
C GLY A 341 9.84 -6.18 -24.59
N LEU A 342 10.01 -7.42 -24.12
CA LEU A 342 9.42 -7.88 -22.87
C LEU A 342 9.99 -7.18 -21.64
N PHE A 343 11.29 -6.85 -21.63
CA PHE A 343 11.90 -6.08 -20.53
C PHE A 343 11.20 -4.73 -20.30
N ALA A 344 10.70 -4.08 -21.36
CA ALA A 344 9.96 -2.81 -21.24
C ALA A 344 8.57 -2.98 -20.61
N LEU A 345 8.02 -4.20 -20.58
CA LEU A 345 6.70 -4.51 -20.06
C LEU A 345 6.73 -5.16 -18.68
N LEU A 346 7.91 -5.52 -18.17
CA LEU A 346 8.02 -6.12 -16.85
C LEU A 346 7.51 -5.13 -15.79
N PRO A 347 6.52 -5.51 -14.95
CA PRO A 347 6.01 -4.65 -13.89
C PRO A 347 6.97 -4.64 -12.69
N GLY A 348 8.24 -4.34 -12.94
CA GLY A 348 9.34 -4.47 -11.98
C GLY A 348 9.11 -3.62 -10.73
N ARG A 349 8.54 -2.42 -10.89
CA ARG A 349 8.27 -1.55 -9.74
C ARG A 349 7.22 -2.15 -8.79
N ALA A 350 6.11 -2.67 -9.31
CA ALA A 350 5.08 -3.30 -8.48
C ALA A 350 5.61 -4.57 -7.80
N LEU A 351 6.50 -5.32 -8.47
CA LEU A 351 7.18 -6.48 -7.90
C LEU A 351 8.09 -6.09 -6.72
N VAL A 352 8.95 -5.07 -6.89
CA VAL A 352 9.83 -4.58 -5.82
C VAL A 352 9.00 -4.06 -4.64
N ALA A 353 7.97 -3.25 -4.92
CA ALA A 353 7.12 -2.68 -3.89
C ALA A 353 6.32 -3.76 -3.13
N GLY A 354 5.85 -4.81 -3.82
CA GLY A 354 5.18 -5.95 -3.19
C GLY A 354 6.11 -6.78 -2.30
N VAL A 355 7.36 -6.98 -2.71
CA VAL A 355 8.38 -7.64 -1.87
C VAL A 355 8.73 -6.77 -0.66
N GLN A 356 8.90 -5.46 -0.84
CA GLN A 356 9.16 -4.53 0.27
C GLN A 356 8.04 -4.57 1.30
N ASP A 357 6.78 -4.47 0.87
CA ASP A 357 5.63 -4.59 1.78
C ASP A 357 5.59 -5.94 2.50
N GLY A 358 5.98 -7.02 1.83
CA GLY A 358 6.06 -8.35 2.44
C GLY A 358 7.13 -8.46 3.52
N LEU A 359 8.29 -7.82 3.30
CA LEU A 359 9.39 -7.78 4.26
C LEU A 359 9.09 -6.90 5.48
N THR A 360 8.26 -5.87 5.31
CA THR A 360 7.87 -4.93 6.39
C THR A 360 6.59 -5.35 7.13
N GLY A 361 5.99 -6.49 6.78
CA GLY A 361 4.84 -7.08 7.50
C GLY A 361 3.47 -6.70 6.93
N PHE A 362 3.41 -5.96 5.82
CA PHE A 362 2.18 -5.56 5.12
C PHE A 362 1.69 -6.66 4.18
N TYR A 363 1.44 -7.86 4.70
CA TYR A 363 1.18 -9.06 3.89
C TYR A 363 -0.05 -8.97 2.98
N ILE A 364 -1.12 -8.29 3.41
CA ILE A 364 -2.33 -8.11 2.60
C ILE A 364 -2.02 -7.23 1.38
N THR A 365 -1.29 -6.13 1.59
CA THR A 365 -0.85 -5.21 0.52
C THR A 365 0.14 -5.90 -0.41
N ALA A 366 1.12 -6.62 0.14
CA ALA A 366 2.11 -7.39 -0.61
C ALA A 366 1.44 -8.43 -1.52
N SER A 367 0.52 -9.23 -0.96
CA SER A 367 -0.20 -10.27 -1.71
C SER A 367 -1.02 -9.67 -2.85
N ALA A 368 -1.68 -8.53 -2.63
CA ALA A 368 -2.44 -7.84 -3.68
C ALA A 368 -1.53 -7.32 -4.81
N ARG A 369 -0.38 -6.71 -4.49
CA ARG A 369 0.62 -6.25 -5.48
C ARG A 369 1.21 -7.39 -6.28
N LEU A 370 1.59 -8.49 -5.61
CA LEU A 370 2.16 -9.66 -6.25
C LEU A 370 1.13 -10.38 -7.14
N LEU A 371 -0.14 -10.41 -6.74
CA LEU A 371 -1.23 -10.95 -7.54
C LEU A 371 -1.50 -10.08 -8.79
N GLU A 372 -1.49 -8.75 -8.65
CA GLU A 372 -1.61 -7.82 -9.78
C GLU A 372 -0.46 -8.04 -10.79
N VAL A 373 0.77 -8.14 -10.31
CA VAL A 373 1.96 -8.47 -11.11
C VAL A 373 1.78 -9.79 -11.85
N LEU A 374 1.28 -10.83 -11.17
CA LEU A 374 1.00 -12.13 -11.79
C LEU A 374 -0.01 -12.02 -12.93
N TYR A 375 -1.09 -11.25 -12.75
CA TYR A 375 -2.06 -11.01 -13.83
C TYR A 375 -1.42 -10.32 -15.03
N PHE A 376 -0.57 -9.33 -14.82
CA PHE A 376 0.16 -8.69 -15.93
C PHE A 376 1.08 -9.66 -16.65
N PHE A 377 1.80 -10.52 -15.93
CA PHE A 377 2.62 -11.57 -16.54
C PHE A 377 1.79 -12.52 -17.41
N VAL A 378 0.65 -12.99 -16.93
CA VAL A 378 -0.27 -13.82 -17.72
C VAL A 378 -0.72 -13.08 -18.98
N GLY A 379 -1.08 -11.80 -18.85
CA GLY A 379 -1.49 -10.96 -19.98
C GLY A 379 -0.41 -10.81 -21.04
N ILE A 380 0.83 -10.52 -20.61
CA ILE A 380 2.01 -10.39 -21.48
C ILE A 380 2.28 -11.71 -22.21
N VAL A 381 2.32 -12.84 -21.48
CA VAL A 381 2.55 -14.17 -22.05
C VAL A 381 1.48 -14.52 -23.08
N ALA A 382 0.20 -14.27 -22.78
CA ALA A 382 -0.90 -14.50 -23.71
C ALA A 382 -0.75 -13.67 -25.00
N GLY A 383 -0.35 -12.40 -24.88
CA GLY A 383 -0.10 -11.51 -26.01
C GLY A 383 1.02 -12.01 -26.92
N VAL A 384 2.16 -12.39 -26.34
CA VAL A 384 3.29 -12.97 -27.10
C VAL A 384 2.90 -14.29 -27.75
N LEU A 385 2.33 -15.24 -26.99
CA LEU A 385 1.97 -16.56 -27.50
C LEU A 385 0.97 -16.49 -28.64
N THR A 386 0.02 -15.55 -28.60
CA THR A 386 -0.93 -15.34 -29.70
C THR A 386 -0.20 -15.01 -30.99
N VAL A 387 0.76 -14.08 -30.95
CA VAL A 387 1.54 -13.69 -32.12
C VAL A 387 2.47 -14.81 -32.59
N LEU A 388 3.13 -15.50 -31.65
CA LEU A 388 4.01 -16.62 -31.97
C LEU A 388 3.24 -17.77 -32.63
N TYR A 389 2.04 -18.07 -32.16
CA TYR A 389 1.18 -19.10 -32.74
C TYR A 389 0.88 -18.81 -34.22
N PHE A 390 0.49 -17.58 -34.55
CA PHE A 390 0.30 -17.16 -35.95
C PHE A 390 1.61 -17.18 -36.74
N GLY A 391 2.73 -16.78 -36.12
CA GLY A 391 4.05 -16.82 -36.74
C GLY A 391 4.47 -18.24 -37.15
N VAL A 392 4.27 -19.22 -36.27
CA VAL A 392 4.57 -20.64 -36.56
C VAL A 392 3.70 -21.17 -37.69
N GLN A 393 2.41 -20.81 -37.73
CA GLN A 393 1.53 -21.17 -38.85
C GLN A 393 2.01 -20.59 -40.19
N LEU A 394 2.66 -19.43 -40.16
CA LEU A 394 3.27 -18.80 -41.33
C LEU A 394 4.68 -19.33 -41.65
N GLY A 395 5.19 -20.31 -40.89
CA GLY A 395 6.49 -20.94 -41.09
C GLY A 395 7.67 -20.27 -40.38
N ALA A 396 7.43 -19.37 -39.41
CA ALA A 396 8.49 -18.75 -38.63
C ALA A 396 9.05 -19.74 -37.58
N ASN A 397 10.22 -20.31 -37.84
CA ASN A 397 10.94 -21.15 -36.89
C ASN A 397 11.83 -20.30 -35.99
N LEU A 398 11.34 -19.94 -34.80
CA LEU A 398 12.14 -19.25 -33.78
C LEU A 398 12.92 -20.26 -32.96
N VAL A 399 14.22 -20.04 -32.80
CA VAL A 399 15.07 -20.80 -31.87
C VAL A 399 15.22 -19.96 -30.59
N PRO A 400 14.54 -20.31 -29.48
CA PRO A 400 14.56 -19.51 -28.25
C PRO A 400 15.98 -19.35 -27.69
N ASP A 401 16.78 -20.42 -27.73
CA ASP A 401 18.11 -20.49 -27.10
C ASP A 401 19.19 -19.67 -27.81
N ALA A 402 18.96 -19.24 -29.05
CA ALA A 402 19.94 -18.51 -29.86
C ALA A 402 20.31 -17.12 -29.28
N ALA A 403 19.47 -16.55 -28.40
CA ALA A 403 19.74 -15.28 -27.76
C ALA A 403 20.99 -15.35 -26.85
N LEU A 404 21.16 -16.44 -26.10
CA LEU A 404 22.10 -16.55 -24.98
C LEU A 404 23.58 -16.75 -25.37
N GLY A 405 23.93 -16.83 -26.67
CA GLY A 405 25.25 -17.27 -27.15
C GLY A 405 26.23 -16.17 -27.62
N GLY A 406 26.16 -14.94 -27.12
CA GLY A 406 27.09 -13.86 -27.55
C GLY A 406 28.47 -13.92 -26.89
N LYS A 407 29.55 -13.56 -27.63
CA LYS A 407 30.86 -13.29 -27.00
C LYS A 407 30.72 -12.06 -26.09
N PRO A 408 31.24 -12.10 -24.84
CA PRO A 408 31.13 -10.98 -23.93
C PRO A 408 31.91 -9.77 -24.48
N GLN A 409 31.19 -8.68 -24.72
CA GLN A 409 31.75 -7.38 -25.11
C GLN A 409 31.52 -6.40 -23.95
N PRO A 410 32.45 -6.31 -22.98
CA PRO A 410 32.17 -5.68 -21.69
C PRO A 410 31.80 -4.20 -21.85
N LEU A 411 32.49 -3.46 -22.72
CA LEU A 411 32.21 -2.04 -22.95
C LEU A 411 30.80 -1.80 -23.53
N PHE A 412 30.36 -2.63 -24.48
CA PHE A 412 29.03 -2.52 -25.06
C PHE A 412 27.94 -2.91 -24.07
N GLN A 413 28.17 -3.93 -23.25
CA GLN A 413 27.20 -4.34 -22.24
C GLN A 413 27.08 -3.33 -21.09
N ILE A 414 28.19 -2.69 -20.68
CA ILE A 414 28.16 -1.60 -19.69
C ILE A 414 27.39 -0.40 -20.28
N ALA A 415 27.66 -0.03 -21.54
CA ALA A 415 26.91 1.05 -22.18
C ALA A 415 25.41 0.73 -22.28
N ALA A 416 25.06 -0.52 -22.60
CA ALA A 416 23.68 -0.98 -22.64
C ALA A 416 23.03 -0.99 -21.24
N SER A 417 23.73 -1.40 -20.18
CA SER A 417 23.18 -1.38 -18.82
C SER A 417 22.95 0.05 -18.30
N LEU A 418 23.87 0.98 -18.61
CA LEU A 418 23.70 2.41 -18.34
C LEU A 418 22.48 2.95 -19.10
N ALA A 419 22.36 2.67 -20.41
CA ALA A 419 21.23 3.11 -21.21
C ALA A 419 19.89 2.55 -20.71
N LEU A 420 19.88 1.27 -20.27
CA LEU A 420 18.72 0.62 -19.67
C LEU A 420 18.31 1.30 -18.35
N SER A 421 19.28 1.57 -17.47
CA SER A 421 19.05 2.25 -16.20
C SER A 421 18.54 3.69 -16.39
N LEU A 422 19.15 4.43 -17.31
CA LEU A 422 18.70 5.77 -17.70
C LEU A 422 17.26 5.75 -18.21
N ALA A 423 16.95 4.82 -19.12
CA ALA A 423 15.62 4.68 -19.68
C ALA A 423 14.59 4.36 -18.60
N PHE A 424 14.92 3.46 -17.66
CA PHE A 424 14.05 3.13 -16.53
C PHE A 424 13.82 4.33 -15.61
N ALA A 425 14.88 5.10 -15.29
CA ALA A 425 14.77 6.32 -14.49
C ALA A 425 13.85 7.37 -15.14
N VAL A 426 13.94 7.55 -16.46
CA VAL A 426 13.06 8.45 -17.22
C VAL A 426 11.61 7.94 -17.24
N LEU A 427 11.39 6.64 -17.42
CA LEU A 427 10.05 6.03 -17.38
C LEU A 427 9.38 6.21 -16.01
N LEU A 428 10.17 6.20 -14.94
CA LEU A 428 9.72 6.48 -13.58
C LEU A 428 9.55 7.98 -13.27
N GLN A 429 9.76 8.88 -14.24
CA GLN A 429 9.65 10.33 -14.04
C GLN A 429 10.57 10.85 -12.91
N GLN A 430 11.78 10.31 -12.84
CA GLN A 430 12.80 10.76 -11.89
C GLN A 430 13.22 12.21 -12.14
N GLU A 431 13.54 12.92 -11.06
CA GLU A 431 14.04 14.29 -11.15
C GLU A 431 15.38 14.33 -11.91
N ARG A 432 15.57 15.36 -12.75
CA ARG A 432 16.75 15.45 -13.64
C ARG A 432 18.09 15.51 -12.89
N SER A 433 18.07 15.98 -11.65
CA SER A 433 19.25 16.08 -10.78
C SER A 433 19.78 14.71 -10.36
N THR A 434 18.90 13.74 -10.09
CA THR A 434 19.27 12.41 -9.57
C THR A 434 19.46 11.35 -10.65
N VAL A 435 18.92 11.57 -11.86
CA VAL A 435 18.99 10.61 -12.99
C VAL A 435 20.42 10.17 -13.30
N LEU A 436 21.40 11.06 -13.21
CA LEU A 436 22.81 10.71 -13.47
C LEU A 436 23.32 9.69 -12.47
N MET A 437 23.05 9.90 -11.16
CA MET A 437 23.49 8.99 -10.10
C MET A 437 22.83 7.62 -10.23
N VAL A 438 21.53 7.59 -10.52
CA VAL A 438 20.77 6.34 -10.76
C VAL A 438 21.35 5.57 -11.95
N THR A 439 21.64 6.28 -13.05
CA THR A 439 22.24 5.70 -14.26
C THR A 439 23.59 5.06 -13.96
N LEU A 440 24.47 5.78 -13.24
CA LEU A 440 25.78 5.26 -12.85
C LEU A 440 25.67 4.03 -11.94
N ASN A 441 24.73 4.02 -10.99
CA ASN A 441 24.50 2.87 -10.11
C ASN A 441 24.10 1.61 -10.91
N GLY A 442 23.32 1.76 -11.98
CA GLY A 442 23.03 0.66 -12.92
C GLY A 442 24.26 0.12 -13.64
N GLY A 443 25.21 1.00 -13.97
CA GLY A 443 26.52 0.61 -14.52
C GLY A 443 27.36 -0.18 -13.51
N VAL A 444 27.41 0.30 -12.25
CA VAL A 444 28.10 -0.40 -11.15
C VAL A 444 27.54 -1.81 -10.98
N ALA A 445 26.21 -1.97 -11.01
CA ALA A 445 25.56 -3.27 -10.94
C ALA A 445 26.09 -4.25 -12.01
N TRP A 446 26.16 -3.78 -13.25
CA TRP A 446 26.62 -4.61 -14.36
C TRP A 446 28.12 -4.93 -14.28
N VAL A 447 28.94 -3.98 -13.82
CA VAL A 447 30.38 -4.21 -13.60
C VAL A 447 30.60 -5.25 -12.51
N VAL A 448 29.87 -5.17 -11.39
CA VAL A 448 29.94 -6.17 -10.31
C VAL A 448 29.51 -7.55 -10.82
N TYR A 449 28.38 -7.62 -11.53
CA TYR A 449 27.93 -8.86 -12.15
C TYR A 449 28.97 -9.43 -13.11
N GLY A 450 29.49 -8.60 -14.02
CA GLY A 450 30.46 -9.02 -15.03
C GLY A 450 31.79 -9.45 -14.44
N ALA A 451 32.28 -8.77 -13.41
CA ALA A 451 33.48 -9.18 -12.68
C ALA A 451 33.27 -10.53 -12.01
N MET A 452 32.20 -10.71 -11.23
CA MET A 452 31.96 -11.97 -10.52
C MET A 452 31.70 -13.14 -11.47
N HIS A 453 30.87 -12.95 -12.48
CA HIS A 453 30.47 -14.03 -13.38
C HIS A 453 31.54 -14.36 -14.42
N TYR A 454 32.04 -13.36 -15.16
CA TYR A 454 32.98 -13.60 -16.26
C TYR A 454 34.44 -13.74 -15.80
N THR A 455 34.87 -13.02 -14.77
CA THR A 455 36.26 -13.11 -14.28
C THR A 455 36.40 -14.00 -13.06
N GLY A 456 35.39 -14.05 -12.18
CA GLY A 456 35.38 -14.89 -10.99
C GLY A 456 34.80 -16.29 -11.20
N GLU A 457 34.25 -16.59 -12.40
CA GLU A 457 33.57 -17.85 -12.74
C GLU A 457 32.45 -18.25 -11.74
N ILE A 458 31.89 -17.27 -11.04
CA ILE A 458 30.80 -17.47 -10.08
C ILE A 458 29.49 -17.69 -10.86
N SER A 459 28.57 -18.46 -10.27
CA SER A 459 27.25 -18.69 -10.87
C SER A 459 26.53 -17.36 -11.20
N PRO A 460 25.77 -17.29 -12.32
CA PRO A 460 25.04 -16.09 -12.70
C PRO A 460 24.07 -15.60 -11.61
N VAL A 461 23.45 -16.55 -10.90
CA VAL A 461 22.48 -16.26 -9.83
C VAL A 461 23.15 -15.57 -8.65
N ALA A 462 24.27 -16.11 -8.15
CA ALA A 462 24.99 -15.51 -7.03
C ALA A 462 25.58 -14.14 -7.40
N SER A 463 26.11 -14.01 -8.62
CA SER A 463 26.64 -12.73 -9.14
C SER A 463 25.55 -11.65 -9.23
N THR A 464 24.34 -12.05 -9.66
CA THR A 464 23.18 -11.13 -9.72
C THR A 464 22.74 -10.72 -8.32
N ALA A 465 22.70 -11.64 -7.36
CA ALA A 465 22.33 -11.35 -5.98
C ALA A 465 23.28 -10.33 -5.32
N VAL A 466 24.60 -10.50 -5.52
CA VAL A 466 25.59 -9.54 -4.98
C VAL A 466 25.49 -8.19 -5.68
N ALA A 467 25.37 -8.16 -7.01
CA ALA A 467 25.18 -6.92 -7.76
C ALA A 467 23.93 -6.16 -7.29
N ALA A 468 22.80 -6.85 -7.13
CA ALA A 468 21.56 -6.27 -6.62
C ALA A 468 21.70 -5.76 -5.18
N GLY A 469 22.38 -6.50 -4.31
CA GLY A 469 22.65 -6.08 -2.93
C GLY A 469 23.49 -4.81 -2.84
N VAL A 470 24.52 -4.69 -3.67
CA VAL A 470 25.36 -3.48 -3.77
C VAL A 470 24.52 -2.28 -4.22
N VAL A 471 23.74 -2.43 -5.29
CA VAL A 471 22.85 -1.37 -5.78
C VAL A 471 21.85 -0.93 -4.71
N GLY A 472 21.25 -1.89 -3.99
CA GLY A 472 20.31 -1.61 -2.91
C GLY A 472 20.93 -0.82 -1.76
N LEU A 473 22.18 -1.14 -1.38
CA LEU A 473 22.91 -0.42 -0.34
C LEU A 473 23.25 1.02 -0.76
N PHE A 474 23.68 1.21 -2.01
CA PHE A 474 23.92 2.57 -2.54
C PHE A 474 22.63 3.34 -2.83
N GLY A 475 21.49 2.67 -2.99
CA GLY A 475 20.19 3.33 -3.20
C GLY A 475 19.65 4.07 -1.97
N GLN A 476 20.26 3.89 -0.80
CA GLN A 476 19.93 4.62 0.42
C GLN A 476 20.73 5.92 0.61
N LEU A 477 21.80 6.10 -0.17
CA LEU A 477 22.66 7.29 -0.19
C LEU A 477 22.18 8.27 -1.25
#